data_AF-A0A7Y3DTU7-F1
#
_entry.id   AF-A0A7Y3DTU7-F1
#
_cell.length_a   1.000
_cell.length_b   1.000
_cell.length_c   1.000
_cell.angle_alpha   90.00
_cell.angle_beta   90.00
_cell.angle_gamma   90.00
#
_symmetry.space_group_name_H-M   'P 1'
#
loop_
_entity.id
_entity.type
_entity.pdbx_description
1 polymer ?
#
loop_
_entity_poly.entity_id
_entity_poly.type
_entity_poly.pdbx_seq_one_letter_code
_entity_poly.pdbx_strand_id
1 'polypeptide(L)'
;MNETRSRSWISILSYTVICIVALGLIYFVAEAFFPKTSSELIPRKDDLSARFMSFFRWNDNYRDGQKEVLAKPLKEKIMLLIDQDTKIGKSKMVYRGLDGNANFRIDVAILELDPQAYYRYRLLINDAQKGFRLVGQNFRLISARKSAIQLWHLKK
;
A
#
# COMPACT_ATOMS: atom_id res chain seq x y z
N MET A 1 36.23 -2.82 -58.11
CA MET A 1 35.05 -3.38 -57.41
C MET A 1 34.94 -2.77 -56.00
N ASN A 2 35.09 -1.44 -55.88
CA ASN A 2 35.29 -0.75 -54.58
C ASN A 2 34.27 0.37 -54.32
N GLU A 3 33.57 0.86 -55.34
CA GLU A 3 32.59 1.96 -55.21
C GLU A 3 31.25 1.51 -54.62
N THR A 4 30.86 0.25 -54.83
CA THR A 4 29.61 -0.31 -54.29
C THR A 4 29.68 -0.56 -52.79
N ARG A 5 30.90 -0.79 -52.24
CA ARG A 5 31.10 -1.06 -50.81
C ARG A 5 31.16 0.22 -49.97
N SER A 6 31.63 1.35 -50.48
CA SER A 6 31.63 2.60 -49.68
C SER A 6 30.23 3.23 -49.59
N ARG A 7 29.39 3.10 -50.62
CA ARG A 7 27.99 3.56 -50.62
C ARG A 7 27.11 2.84 -49.59
N SER A 8 27.35 1.57 -49.31
CA SER A 8 26.60 0.85 -48.26
C SER A 8 26.98 1.32 -46.85
N TRP A 9 28.25 1.66 -46.62
CA TRP A 9 28.69 2.18 -45.33
C TRP A 9 28.16 3.59 -45.05
N ILE A 10 28.09 4.45 -46.06
CA ILE A 10 27.52 5.80 -45.93
C ILE A 10 26.03 5.74 -45.63
N SER A 11 25.29 4.82 -46.27
CA SER A 11 23.87 4.63 -45.98
C SER A 11 23.66 4.08 -44.55
N ILE A 12 24.42 3.09 -44.11
CA ILE A 12 24.36 2.59 -42.72
C ILE A 12 24.62 3.71 -41.71
N LEU A 13 25.63 4.55 -41.96
CA LEU A 13 25.97 5.68 -41.07
C LEU A 13 24.88 6.76 -41.07
N SER A 14 24.20 6.98 -42.20
CA SER A 14 23.04 7.88 -42.25
C SER A 14 21.84 7.34 -41.47
N TYR A 15 21.57 6.03 -41.53
CA TYR A 15 20.48 5.41 -40.78
C TYR A 15 20.72 5.45 -39.28
N THR A 16 21.96 5.25 -38.82
CA THR A 16 22.27 5.33 -37.39
C THR A 16 22.08 6.75 -36.85
N VAL A 17 22.50 7.77 -37.59
CA VAL A 17 22.29 9.17 -37.21
C VAL A 17 20.79 9.51 -37.17
N ILE A 18 20.03 9.09 -38.19
CA ILE A 18 18.57 9.30 -38.22
C ILE A 18 17.88 8.60 -37.04
N CYS A 19 18.27 7.37 -36.69
CA CYS A 19 17.73 6.67 -35.52
C CYS A 19 18.03 7.40 -34.21
N ILE A 20 19.24 7.92 -34.03
CA ILE A 20 19.61 8.68 -32.82
C ILE A 20 18.76 9.96 -32.70
N VAL A 21 18.60 10.69 -33.82
CA VAL A 21 17.76 11.89 -33.86
C VAL A 21 16.30 11.55 -33.58
N ALA A 22 15.77 10.49 -34.19
CA ALA A 22 14.40 10.04 -33.98
C ALA A 22 14.15 9.62 -32.52
N LEU A 23 15.08 8.89 -31.90
CA LEU A 23 15.01 8.53 -30.47
C LEU A 23 15.06 9.77 -29.57
N GLY A 24 15.91 10.74 -29.87
CA GLY A 24 15.96 12.01 -29.14
C GLY A 24 14.65 12.80 -29.27
N LEU A 25 14.04 12.80 -30.45
CA LEU A 25 12.77 13.48 -30.71
C LEU A 25 11.60 12.78 -29.99
N ILE A 26 11.57 11.45 -29.98
CA ILE A 26 10.62 10.66 -29.18
C ILE A 26 10.80 10.94 -27.69
N TYR A 27 12.05 10.99 -27.20
CA TYR A 27 12.34 11.32 -25.80
C TYR A 27 11.88 12.73 -25.44
N PHE A 28 12.12 13.71 -26.31
CA PHE A 28 11.70 15.09 -26.13
C PHE A 28 10.17 15.23 -26.12
N VAL A 29 9.47 14.57 -27.04
CA VAL A 29 8.00 14.51 -27.07
C VAL A 29 7.47 13.81 -25.81
N ALA A 30 8.12 12.72 -25.37
CA ALA A 30 7.72 12.04 -24.14
C ALA A 30 7.85 12.97 -22.92
N GLU A 31 8.93 13.74 -22.79
CA GLU A 31 9.10 14.67 -21.67
C GLU A 31 8.15 15.88 -21.74
N ALA A 32 7.79 16.34 -22.95
CA ALA A 32 6.86 17.46 -23.15
C ALA A 32 5.39 17.08 -22.90
N PHE A 33 4.96 15.88 -23.29
CA PHE A 33 3.57 15.43 -23.18
C PHE A 33 3.30 14.56 -21.94
N PHE A 34 4.34 13.96 -21.35
CA PHE A 34 4.27 13.28 -20.06
C PHE A 34 5.17 14.03 -19.04
N PRO A 35 4.71 15.19 -18.50
CA PRO A 35 5.43 15.84 -17.41
C PRO A 35 5.56 14.85 -16.25
N LYS A 36 6.80 14.47 -15.90
CA LYS A 36 7.20 13.51 -14.84
C LYS A 36 6.13 13.30 -13.75
N THR A 37 5.16 12.44 -14.03
CA THR A 37 4.12 12.01 -13.10
C THR A 37 4.03 10.50 -13.16
N SER A 38 5.17 9.83 -12.98
CA SER A 38 5.26 8.43 -12.56
C SER A 38 6.73 8.00 -12.44
N SER A 39 7.37 8.41 -11.35
CA SER A 39 8.42 7.61 -10.73
C SER A 39 7.79 6.87 -9.55
N GLU A 40 6.81 6.03 -9.84
CA GLU A 40 6.39 4.95 -8.95
C GLU A 40 6.57 3.62 -9.69
N LEU A 41 6.78 2.56 -8.92
CA LEU A 41 7.06 1.17 -9.30
C LEU A 41 8.52 0.83 -9.65
N ILE A 42 9.34 0.71 -8.61
CA ILE A 42 9.59 -0.58 -7.94
C ILE A 42 9.83 -0.27 -6.45
N PRO A 43 9.00 -0.73 -5.50
CA PRO A 43 9.39 -0.68 -4.10
C PRO A 43 10.54 -1.67 -3.91
N ARG A 44 11.75 -1.10 -3.80
CA ARG A 44 12.95 -1.77 -3.34
C ARG A 44 12.60 -2.49 -2.03
N LYS A 45 12.77 -3.81 -1.97
CA LYS A 45 12.46 -4.65 -0.80
C LYS A 45 13.10 -4.14 0.51
N ASP A 46 14.13 -3.31 0.36
CA ASP A 46 14.91 -2.66 1.41
C ASP A 46 14.10 -1.59 2.19
N ASP A 47 13.10 -0.93 1.56
CA ASP A 47 12.25 0.04 2.26
C ASP A 47 11.17 -0.66 3.10
N LEU A 48 10.63 -1.78 2.61
CA LEU A 48 9.69 -2.59 3.38
C LEU A 48 10.33 -3.09 4.68
N SER A 49 11.59 -3.55 4.65
CA SER A 49 12.31 -4.02 5.84
C SER A 49 12.69 -2.88 6.79
N ALA A 50 13.08 -1.71 6.28
CA ALA A 50 13.33 -0.52 7.11
C ALA A 50 12.05 -0.03 7.80
N ARG A 51 10.92 0.00 7.08
CA ARG A 51 9.60 0.25 7.66
C ARG A 51 9.28 -0.83 8.71
N PHE A 52 9.44 -2.12 8.39
CA PHE A 52 9.22 -3.25 9.30
C PHE A 52 10.03 -3.14 10.60
N MET A 53 11.31 -2.79 10.51
CA MET A 53 12.21 -2.58 11.65
C MET A 53 11.74 -1.41 12.54
N SER A 54 11.33 -0.29 11.93
CA SER A 54 10.76 0.84 12.68
C SER A 54 9.42 0.49 13.36
N PHE A 55 8.64 -0.44 12.79
CA PHE A 55 7.38 -0.92 13.36
C PHE A 55 7.58 -1.86 14.56
N PHE A 56 8.59 -2.74 14.56
CA PHE A 56 8.84 -3.63 15.71
C PHE A 56 9.32 -2.88 16.95
N ARG A 57 10.20 -1.89 16.77
CA ARG A 57 10.72 -1.05 17.87
C ARG A 57 9.61 -0.24 18.58
N TRP A 58 8.46 -0.05 17.94
CA TRP A 58 7.33 0.69 18.50
C TRP A 58 6.42 -0.16 19.41
N ASN A 59 6.43 -1.49 19.26
CA ASN A 59 5.57 -2.38 20.04
C ASN A 59 5.92 -2.38 21.55
N ASP A 60 7.14 -1.99 21.92
CA ASP A 60 7.61 -2.02 23.32
C ASP A 60 7.27 -0.75 24.12
N ASN A 61 7.08 0.40 23.47
CA ASN A 61 6.94 1.69 24.16
C ASN A 61 5.49 2.04 24.59
N TYR A 62 4.49 1.22 24.24
CA TYR A 62 3.08 1.40 24.68
C TYR A 62 2.68 0.42 25.78
N ARG A 63 3.66 -0.11 26.51
CA ARG A 63 3.47 -1.09 27.57
C ARG A 63 3.36 -0.48 28.96
N ASP A 64 3.18 0.84 29.07
CA ASP A 64 3.02 1.51 30.35
C ASP A 64 1.81 2.46 30.30
N GLY A 65 0.78 2.18 31.10
CA GLY A 65 -0.37 3.09 31.22
C GLY A 65 -1.77 2.48 31.35
N GLN A 66 -1.96 1.16 31.43
CA GLN A 66 -3.26 0.59 31.82
C GLN A 66 -3.09 -0.57 32.82
N LYS A 67 -2.90 -0.22 34.08
CA LYS A 67 -3.34 -1.05 35.20
C LYS A 67 -4.84 -0.84 35.38
N GLU A 68 -5.64 -1.67 34.72
CA GLU A 68 -7.00 -1.98 35.18
C GLU A 68 -7.18 -3.49 35.24
N VAL A 69 -7.41 -3.96 36.45
CA VAL A 69 -7.76 -5.32 36.82
C VAL A 69 -9.21 -5.55 36.41
N LEU A 70 -9.50 -6.39 35.40
CA LEU A 70 -10.66 -7.31 35.39
C LEU A 70 -10.74 -8.15 34.10
N ALA A 71 -10.93 -9.46 34.29
CA ALA A 71 -11.42 -10.47 33.34
C ALA A 71 -10.82 -10.42 31.93
N LYS A 72 -9.75 -11.19 31.65
CA LYS A 72 -9.19 -11.39 30.30
C LYS A 72 -10.31 -11.78 29.30
N PRO A 73 -10.81 -10.89 28.43
CA PRO A 73 -11.42 -11.36 27.21
C PRO A 73 -10.25 -11.78 26.33
N LEU A 74 -10.39 -12.82 25.52
CA LEU A 74 -9.40 -13.21 24.51
C LEU A 74 -9.30 -12.10 23.46
N LYS A 75 -8.63 -10.98 23.79
CA LYS A 75 -8.39 -9.85 22.89
C LYS A 75 -7.15 -10.18 22.08
N GLU A 76 -7.35 -10.37 20.77
CA GLU A 76 -6.26 -10.63 19.84
C GLU A 76 -5.84 -9.30 19.19
N LYS A 77 -4.56 -8.95 19.26
CA LYS A 77 -4.05 -7.73 18.63
C LYS A 77 -3.86 -8.00 17.14
N ILE A 78 -4.55 -7.25 16.31
CA ILE A 78 -4.47 -7.34 14.85
C ILE A 78 -3.84 -6.07 14.31
N MET A 79 -2.92 -6.23 13.37
CA MET A 79 -2.29 -5.14 12.65
C MET A 79 -2.68 -5.24 11.17
N LEU A 80 -3.23 -4.16 10.63
CA LEU A 80 -3.55 -4.06 9.20
C LEU A 80 -2.58 -3.07 8.57
N LEU A 81 -1.77 -3.56 7.63
CA LEU A 81 -0.83 -2.75 6.86
C LEU A 81 -1.56 -2.17 5.63
N ILE A 82 -1.14 -0.97 5.22
CA ILE A 82 -1.73 -0.30 4.07
C ILE A 82 -1.61 -1.16 2.81
N ASP A 83 -2.72 -1.29 2.08
CA ASP A 83 -2.87 -2.06 0.85
C ASP A 83 -2.46 -3.53 0.96
N GLN A 84 -2.37 -4.05 2.19
CA GLN A 84 -2.12 -5.46 2.44
C GLN A 84 -3.37 -6.20 2.88
N ASP A 85 -3.52 -7.36 2.27
CA ASP A 85 -4.55 -8.31 2.54
C ASP A 85 -4.32 -9.04 3.87
N THR A 86 -5.20 -8.81 4.84
CA THR A 86 -5.16 -9.52 6.12
C THR A 86 -6.43 -10.36 6.27
N LYS A 87 -6.25 -11.67 6.41
CA LYS A 87 -7.36 -12.59 6.64
C LYS A 87 -7.70 -12.62 8.14
N ILE A 88 -8.97 -12.34 8.46
CA ILE A 88 -9.49 -12.39 9.82
C ILE A 88 -10.74 -13.28 9.81
N GLY A 89 -10.57 -14.50 10.31
CA GLY A 89 -11.61 -15.54 10.22
C GLY A 89 -12.01 -15.83 8.78
N LYS A 90 -13.28 -15.59 8.47
CA LYS A 90 -13.92 -15.82 7.16
C LYS A 90 -13.94 -14.57 6.27
N SER A 91 -13.27 -13.49 6.69
CA SER A 91 -13.22 -12.22 5.98
C SER A 91 -11.79 -11.83 5.65
N LYS A 92 -11.63 -11.03 4.61
CA LYS A 92 -10.37 -10.44 4.18
C LYS A 92 -10.50 -8.93 4.32
N MET A 93 -9.57 -8.30 5.04
CA MET A 93 -9.59 -6.87 5.30
C MET A 93 -8.33 -6.23 4.71
N VAL A 94 -8.50 -5.05 4.12
CA VAL A 94 -7.43 -4.26 3.52
C VAL A 94 -7.52 -2.85 4.05
N TYR A 95 -6.46 -2.37 4.68
CA TYR A 95 -6.39 -0.99 5.13
C TYR A 95 -6.04 -0.08 3.96
N ARG A 96 -6.84 0.96 3.69
CA ARG A 96 -6.66 1.89 2.55
C ARG A 96 -6.13 3.27 2.96
N GLY A 97 -5.54 3.35 4.15
CA GLY A 97 -4.97 4.60 4.65
C GLY A 97 -5.96 5.49 5.39
N LEU A 98 -5.43 6.63 5.82
CA LEU A 98 -6.20 7.69 6.46
C LEU A 98 -6.93 8.52 5.42
N ASP A 99 -8.06 9.09 5.83
CA ASP A 99 -8.86 10.02 5.06
C ASP A 99 -9.01 11.30 5.88
N GLY A 100 -8.01 12.18 5.72
CA GLY A 100 -7.77 13.31 6.61
C GLY A 100 -7.28 12.86 7.99
N ASN A 101 -7.63 13.65 9.02
CA ASN A 101 -7.19 13.42 10.41
C ASN A 101 -8.23 12.69 11.26
N ALA A 102 -9.48 12.59 10.80
CA ALA A 102 -10.60 12.09 11.59
C ALA A 102 -11.09 10.71 11.16
N ASN A 103 -10.80 10.30 9.92
CA ASN A 103 -11.33 9.09 9.33
C ASN A 103 -10.23 8.18 8.80
N PHE A 104 -10.55 6.89 8.71
CA PHE A 104 -9.72 5.91 8.04
C PHE A 104 -10.57 4.99 7.17
N ARG A 105 -9.96 4.40 6.15
CA ARG A 105 -10.65 3.55 5.17
C ARG A 105 -10.21 2.09 5.29
N ILE A 106 -11.18 1.19 5.29
CA ILE A 106 -10.95 -0.26 5.22
C ILE A 106 -11.83 -0.83 4.11
N ASP A 107 -11.25 -1.62 3.23
CA ASP A 107 -11.97 -2.45 2.28
C ASP A 107 -12.08 -3.87 2.85
N VAL A 108 -13.26 -4.48 2.74
CA VAL A 108 -13.54 -5.80 3.32
C VAL A 108 -14.20 -6.71 2.28
N ALA A 109 -13.66 -7.91 2.10
CA ALA A 109 -14.27 -8.96 1.31
C ALA A 109 -14.75 -10.10 2.22
N ILE A 110 -15.95 -10.61 1.96
CA ILE A 110 -16.56 -11.72 2.69
C ILE A 110 -16.32 -12.99 1.87
N LEU A 111 -15.32 -13.77 2.23
CA LEU A 111 -14.82 -14.86 1.39
C LEU A 111 -15.86 -15.96 1.11
N GLU A 112 -16.85 -16.12 2.00
CA GLU A 112 -17.91 -17.13 1.85
C GLU A 112 -19.07 -16.66 0.97
N LEU A 113 -19.28 -15.35 0.86
CA LEU A 113 -20.40 -14.79 0.11
C LEU A 113 -19.95 -14.33 -1.27
N ASP A 114 -18.92 -13.49 -1.31
CA ASP A 114 -18.32 -12.98 -2.53
C ASP A 114 -16.84 -12.65 -2.26
N PRO A 115 -15.90 -13.51 -2.69
CA PRO A 115 -14.48 -13.31 -2.47
C PRO A 115 -13.88 -12.22 -3.37
N GLN A 116 -14.58 -11.76 -4.42
CA GLN A 116 -14.08 -10.76 -5.36
C GLN A 116 -14.61 -9.35 -5.04
N ALA A 117 -15.75 -9.24 -4.37
CA ALA A 117 -16.31 -7.95 -3.97
C ALA A 117 -15.65 -7.40 -2.69
N TYR A 118 -15.13 -6.16 -2.79
CA TYR A 118 -14.65 -5.39 -1.65
C TYR A 118 -15.65 -4.30 -1.27
N TYR A 119 -16.18 -4.39 -0.06
CA TYR A 119 -17.01 -3.37 0.56
C TYR A 119 -16.14 -2.34 1.26
N ARG A 120 -16.22 -1.09 0.82
CA ARG A 120 -15.42 0.01 1.37
C ARG A 120 -16.14 0.66 2.55
N TYR A 121 -15.44 0.76 3.67
CA TYR A 121 -15.90 1.41 4.89
C TYR A 121 -15.04 2.62 5.21
N ARG A 122 -15.69 3.72 5.60
CA ARG A 122 -15.06 4.91 6.18
C ARG A 122 -15.47 4.98 7.64
N LEU A 123 -14.48 4.95 8.54
CA LEU A 123 -14.71 4.90 9.98
C LEU A 123 -14.05 6.10 10.65
N LEU A 124 -14.79 6.73 11.57
CA LEU A 124 -14.29 7.78 12.44
C LEU A 124 -13.35 7.18 13.47
N ILE A 125 -12.15 7.76 13.61
CA ILE A 125 -11.11 7.29 14.56
C ILE A 125 -11.65 7.30 16.00
N ASN A 126 -12.33 8.38 16.39
CA ASN A 126 -12.85 8.54 17.75
C ASN A 126 -13.90 7.48 18.10
N ASP A 127 -14.76 7.12 17.16
CA ASP A 127 -15.78 6.09 17.38
C ASP A 127 -15.16 4.69 17.31
N ALA A 128 -14.22 4.47 16.41
CA ALA A 128 -13.50 3.21 16.33
C ALA A 128 -12.68 2.92 17.60
N GLN A 129 -12.17 3.94 18.29
CA GLN A 129 -11.50 3.80 19.58
C GLN A 129 -12.47 3.38 20.70
N LYS A 130 -13.74 3.79 20.65
CA LYS A 130 -14.77 3.30 21.59
C LYS A 130 -15.09 1.83 21.33
N GLY A 131 -15.10 1.45 20.05
CA GLY A 131 -15.34 0.09 19.57
C GLY A 131 -16.33 0.13 18.41
N PHE A 132 -16.16 -0.76 17.45
CA PHE A 132 -17.01 -0.84 16.25
C PHE A 132 -17.21 -2.29 15.82
N ARG A 133 -18.25 -2.53 15.03
CA ARG A 133 -18.57 -3.86 14.50
C ARG A 133 -18.33 -3.90 12.99
N LEU A 134 -17.64 -4.91 12.50
CA LEU A 134 -17.34 -5.11 11.09
C LEU A 134 -17.44 -6.60 10.75
N VAL A 135 -18.23 -6.95 9.72
CA VAL A 135 -18.52 -8.35 9.32
C VAL A 135 -18.89 -9.24 10.50
N GLY A 136 -19.79 -8.75 11.35
CA GLY A 136 -20.27 -9.50 12.52
C GLY A 136 -19.30 -9.57 13.70
N GLN A 137 -18.03 -9.18 13.54
CA GLN A 137 -16.98 -9.21 14.56
C GLN A 137 -16.80 -7.83 15.22
N ASN A 138 -16.37 -7.81 16.49
CA ASN A 138 -16.17 -6.58 17.25
C ASN A 138 -14.69 -6.21 17.27
N PHE A 139 -14.39 -4.96 16.96
CA PHE A 139 -13.06 -4.42 16.95
C PHE A 139 -12.99 -3.16 17.80
N ARG A 140 -11.78 -2.84 18.28
CA ARG A 140 -11.47 -1.56 18.91
C ARG A 140 -10.18 -1.03 18.33
N LEU A 141 -10.21 0.19 17.82
CA LEU A 141 -9.01 0.86 17.33
C LEU A 141 -8.10 1.21 18.50
N ILE A 142 -6.84 0.80 18.40
CA ILE A 142 -5.77 1.16 19.33
C ILE A 142 -5.10 2.43 18.81
N SER A 143 -4.67 2.39 17.54
CA SER A 143 -4.01 3.51 16.89
C SER A 143 -4.21 3.45 15.38
N ALA A 144 -4.21 4.62 14.76
CA ALA A 144 -4.28 4.77 13.31
C ALA A 144 -3.12 5.62 12.82
N ARG A 145 -2.41 5.15 11.79
CA ARG A 145 -1.32 5.85 11.11
C ARG A 145 -1.51 5.73 9.61
N LYS A 146 -0.89 6.64 8.85
CA LYS A 146 -0.95 6.62 7.37
C LYS A 146 -0.63 5.25 6.76
N SER A 147 0.29 4.49 7.36
CA SER A 147 0.78 3.21 6.82
C SER A 147 0.16 1.96 7.42
N ALA A 148 -0.48 2.06 8.59
CA ALA A 148 -0.98 0.91 9.33
C ALA A 148 -2.00 1.34 10.38
N ILE A 149 -2.93 0.45 10.70
CA ILE A 149 -3.81 0.57 11.85
C ILE A 149 -3.66 -0.64 12.76
N GLN A 150 -3.88 -0.41 14.05
CA GLN A 150 -3.85 -1.47 15.05
C GLN A 150 -5.20 -1.57 15.73
N LEU A 151 -5.70 -2.80 15.78
CA LEU A 151 -7.02 -3.12 16.28
C LEU A 151 -6.90 -4.19 17.38
N TRP A 152 -7.72 -4.10 18.40
CA TRP A 152 -8.09 -5.25 19.21
C TRP A 152 -9.26 -5.95 18.55
N HIS A 153 -9.13 -7.24 18.30
CA HIS A 153 -10.26 -8.11 18.00
C HIS A 153 -10.85 -8.62 19.31
N LEU A 154 -12.08 -8.20 19.59
CA LEU A 154 -12.82 -8.54 20.78
C LEU A 154 -13.61 -9.82 20.48
N LYS A 155 -13.03 -10.99 20.75
CA LYS A 155 -13.76 -12.26 20.69
C LYS A 155 -14.90 -12.20 21.70
N LYS A 156 -16.12 -12.39 21.20
CA LYS A 156 -17.33 -12.54 22.01
C LYS A 156 -17.49 -13.98 22.44
#